data_AF-A0A950ZDQ0-F1
#
_entry.id   AF-A0A950ZDQ0-F1
#
_cell.length_a   1.000
_cell.length_b   1.000
_cell.length_c   1.000
_cell.angle_alpha   90.00
_cell.angle_beta   90.00
_cell.angle_gamma   90.00
#
_symmetry.space_group_name_H-M   'P 1'
#
loop_
_entity.id
_entity.type
_entity.pdbx_description
1 polymer ?
#
loop_
_entity_poly.entity_id
_entity_poly.type
_entity_poly.pdbx_seq_one_letter_code
_entity_poly.pdbx_strand_id
1 'polypeptide(L)'
;MRMAPRDSWLRTWPDLAAFIGGLALAYFLHWSAKDLIWSLWLSSLLVGYTCIVLTIVSGVWRFHESKGGFAMASVGGAFMLAFFTFHFGMFHFVHSVFVNVFFPVIPGQRDPNAAMYRAVFASYWPWVIVAALAERRQLRNSWIGADVSNGGKDLIAGPYKNVMRMHLLIFFFAGATVAHLDSFSIYAVVFFVYFFPWRMLRHSVDSERTPQPATLDLD
;
A
#
# COMPACT_ATOMS: atom_id res chain seq x y z
N MET A 1 27.77 -1.32 22.16
CA MET A 1 27.25 -2.03 20.97
C MET A 1 25.97 -2.76 21.40
N ARG A 2 24.78 -2.14 21.22
CA ARG A 2 23.51 -2.79 21.62
C ARG A 2 23.11 -3.76 20.51
N MET A 3 23.13 -5.06 20.81
CA MET A 3 22.54 -6.08 19.95
C MET A 3 21.05 -5.76 19.77
N ALA A 4 20.60 -5.61 18.52
CA ALA A 4 19.17 -5.47 18.24
C ALA A 4 18.43 -6.72 18.77
N PRO A 5 17.22 -6.60 19.35
CA PRO A 5 16.47 -7.74 19.85
C PRO A 5 16.25 -8.78 18.74
N ARG A 6 16.52 -10.06 19.01
CA ARG A 6 16.38 -11.21 18.07
C ARG A 6 14.98 -11.29 17.44
N ASP A 7 14.00 -10.75 18.14
CA ASP A 7 12.58 -10.62 17.81
C ASP A 7 12.30 -9.62 16.67
N SER A 8 13.24 -8.74 16.34
CA SER A 8 13.15 -7.89 15.14
C SER A 8 13.42 -8.67 13.86
N TRP A 9 14.45 -9.55 13.85
CA TRP A 9 14.89 -10.28 12.66
C TRP A 9 13.86 -11.32 12.19
N LEU A 10 13.23 -12.02 13.13
CA LEU A 10 12.13 -12.95 12.83
C LEU A 10 10.86 -12.24 12.31
N ARG A 11 10.72 -10.92 12.57
CA ARG A 11 9.62 -10.12 12.03
C ARG A 11 9.90 -9.62 10.61
N THR A 12 11.13 -9.24 10.30
CA THR A 12 11.52 -8.69 8.98
C THR A 12 11.91 -9.75 7.96
N TRP A 13 12.27 -10.98 8.36
CA TRP A 13 12.74 -11.99 7.41
C TRP A 13 11.75 -12.32 6.28
N PRO A 14 10.42 -12.38 6.48
CA PRO A 14 9.54 -12.73 5.38
C PRO A 14 9.28 -11.55 4.45
N ASP A 15 9.44 -10.32 4.94
CA ASP A 15 9.39 -9.10 4.12
C ASP A 15 10.67 -9.01 3.26
N LEU A 16 11.80 -9.40 3.84
CA LEU A 16 13.07 -9.59 3.14
C LEU A 16 13.00 -10.75 2.13
N ALA A 17 12.36 -11.86 2.48
CA ALA A 17 12.18 -13.01 1.58
C ALA A 17 11.23 -12.68 0.42
N ALA A 18 10.17 -11.90 0.66
CA ALA A 18 9.30 -11.41 -0.40
C ALA A 18 10.00 -10.38 -1.29
N PHE A 19 10.86 -9.53 -0.70
CA PHE A 19 11.71 -8.61 -1.45
C PHE A 19 12.71 -9.34 -2.35
N ILE A 20 13.46 -10.30 -1.80
CA ILE A 20 14.43 -11.11 -2.55
C ILE A 20 13.72 -12.00 -3.58
N GLY A 21 12.60 -12.63 -3.21
CA GLY A 21 11.79 -13.44 -4.10
C GLY A 21 11.20 -12.62 -5.24
N GLY A 22 10.77 -11.40 -4.96
CA GLY A 22 10.32 -10.46 -5.99
C GLY A 22 11.44 -10.01 -6.92
N LEU A 23 12.62 -9.72 -6.37
CA LEU A 23 13.79 -9.36 -7.16
C LEU A 23 14.28 -10.52 -8.04
N ALA A 24 14.29 -11.74 -7.49
CA ALA A 24 14.62 -12.95 -8.23
C ALA A 24 13.62 -13.23 -9.35
N LEU A 25 12.31 -13.10 -9.08
CA LEU A 25 11.26 -13.31 -10.08
C LEU A 25 11.37 -12.28 -11.22
N ALA A 26 11.60 -11.02 -10.88
CA ALA A 26 11.82 -9.95 -11.86
C ALA A 26 13.07 -10.21 -12.71
N TYR A 27 14.16 -10.71 -12.09
CA TYR A 27 15.38 -11.08 -12.80
C TYR A 27 15.18 -12.27 -13.75
N PHE A 28 14.52 -13.34 -13.28
CA PHE A 28 14.27 -14.54 -14.09
C PHE A 28 13.30 -14.31 -15.25
N LEU A 29 12.35 -13.38 -15.09
CA LEU A 29 11.37 -13.06 -16.12
C LEU A 29 11.80 -11.89 -17.03
N HIS A 30 13.03 -11.39 -16.87
CA HIS A 30 13.55 -10.22 -17.59
C HIS A 30 12.58 -9.03 -17.57
N TRP A 31 11.93 -8.80 -16.42
CA TRP A 31 10.86 -7.83 -16.29
C TRP A 31 11.38 -6.40 -16.42
N SER A 32 10.68 -5.63 -17.26
CA SER A 32 10.92 -4.21 -17.44
C SER A 32 10.22 -3.38 -16.34
N ALA A 33 10.50 -2.08 -16.27
CA ALA A 33 9.81 -1.17 -15.34
C ALA A 33 8.28 -1.21 -15.49
N LYS A 34 7.78 -1.42 -16.72
CA LYS A 34 6.36 -1.62 -17.01
C LYS A 34 5.80 -2.80 -16.21
N ASP A 35 6.47 -3.94 -16.27
CA ASP A 35 6.02 -5.19 -15.66
C ASP A 35 5.95 -5.07 -14.14
N LEU A 36 6.89 -4.32 -13.54
CA LEU A 36 6.87 -4.00 -12.12
C LEU A 36 5.67 -3.11 -11.74
N ILE A 37 5.39 -2.07 -12.52
CA ILE A 37 4.26 -1.16 -12.23
C ILE A 37 2.93 -1.92 -12.33
N TRP A 38 2.73 -2.74 -13.36
CA TRP A 38 1.50 -3.50 -13.55
C TRP A 38 1.31 -4.60 -12.51
N SER A 39 2.38 -5.27 -12.10
CA SER A 39 2.32 -6.29 -11.03
C SER A 39 2.02 -5.67 -9.66
N LEU A 40 2.56 -4.48 -9.36
CA LEU A 40 2.21 -3.71 -8.17
C LEU A 40 0.75 -3.23 -8.20
N TRP A 41 0.29 -2.72 -9.35
CA TRP A 41 -1.11 -2.30 -9.53
C TRP A 41 -2.09 -3.49 -9.36
N LEU A 42 -1.77 -4.65 -9.94
CA LEU A 42 -2.59 -5.85 -9.81
C LEU A 42 -2.64 -6.35 -8.36
N SER A 43 -1.49 -6.29 -7.66
CA SER A 43 -1.42 -6.68 -6.26
C SER A 43 -2.17 -5.73 -5.35
N SER A 44 -2.04 -4.42 -5.56
CA SER A 44 -2.79 -3.44 -4.79
C SER A 44 -4.29 -3.63 -4.97
N LEU A 45 -4.73 -3.95 -6.19
CA LEU A 45 -6.13 -4.28 -6.48
C LEU A 45 -6.59 -5.52 -5.70
N LEU A 46 -5.89 -6.66 -5.86
CA LEU A 46 -6.36 -7.93 -5.32
C LEU A 46 -6.17 -8.06 -3.80
N VAL A 47 -4.97 -7.73 -3.31
CA VAL A 47 -4.65 -7.82 -1.88
C VAL A 47 -5.36 -6.71 -1.11
N GLY A 48 -5.42 -5.50 -1.66
CA GLY A 48 -6.17 -4.38 -1.08
C GLY A 48 -7.67 -4.65 -1.01
N TYR A 49 -8.28 -5.17 -2.07
CA TYR A 49 -9.70 -5.54 -2.05
C TYR A 49 -9.99 -6.68 -1.07
N THR A 50 -9.10 -7.67 -1.00
CA THR A 50 -9.20 -8.74 0.00
C THR A 50 -9.18 -8.18 1.42
N CYS A 51 -8.30 -7.21 1.72
CA CYS A 51 -8.30 -6.54 3.02
C CYS A 51 -9.64 -5.86 3.32
N ILE A 52 -10.23 -5.12 2.38
CA ILE A 52 -11.54 -4.47 2.55
C ILE A 52 -12.62 -5.51 2.92
N VAL A 53 -12.69 -6.60 2.16
CA VAL A 53 -13.64 -7.68 2.42
C VAL A 53 -13.42 -8.29 3.81
N LEU A 54 -12.18 -8.62 4.16
CA LEU A 54 -11.85 -9.22 5.46
C LEU A 54 -12.17 -8.28 6.63
N THR A 55 -11.91 -6.98 6.51
CA THR A 55 -12.22 -5.98 7.54
C THR A 55 -13.73 -5.86 7.75
N ILE A 56 -14.51 -5.86 6.67
CA ILE A 56 -15.98 -5.76 6.77
C ILE A 56 -16.55 -7.06 7.34
N VAL A 57 -16.15 -8.21 6.81
CA VAL A 57 -16.61 -9.54 7.27
C VAL A 57 -16.26 -9.76 8.74
N SER A 58 -15.03 -9.46 9.15
CA SER A 58 -14.63 -9.56 10.56
C SER A 58 -15.40 -8.59 11.45
N GLY A 59 -15.66 -7.38 10.98
CA GLY A 59 -16.51 -6.40 11.65
C GLY A 59 -17.93 -6.92 11.91
N VAL A 60 -18.56 -7.54 10.90
CA VAL A 60 -19.90 -8.17 11.02
C VAL A 60 -19.86 -9.37 11.95
N TRP A 61 -18.86 -10.25 11.78
CA TRP A 61 -18.73 -11.50 12.54
C TRP A 61 -18.63 -11.28 14.05
N ARG A 62 -18.03 -10.15 14.48
CA ARG A 62 -17.93 -9.78 15.90
C ARG A 62 -19.29 -9.62 16.60
N PHE A 63 -20.35 -9.40 15.85
CA PHE A 63 -21.69 -9.22 16.41
C PHE A 63 -22.58 -10.47 16.28
N HIS A 64 -22.06 -11.61 15.81
CA HIS A 64 -22.88 -12.80 15.50
C HIS A 64 -23.68 -13.34 16.68
N GLU A 65 -23.19 -13.19 17.92
CA GLU A 65 -23.89 -13.60 19.15
C GLU A 65 -25.10 -12.71 19.49
N SER A 66 -25.13 -11.46 18.99
CA SER A 66 -26.23 -10.52 19.21
C SER A 66 -27.14 -10.47 17.99
N LYS A 67 -28.35 -11.00 18.06
CA LYS A 67 -29.30 -10.98 16.91
C LYS A 67 -29.53 -9.56 16.36
N GLY A 68 -29.74 -8.58 17.24
CA GLY A 68 -29.93 -7.17 16.84
C GLY A 68 -28.63 -6.51 16.35
N GLY A 69 -27.51 -6.81 17.01
CA GLY A 69 -26.19 -6.31 16.61
C GLY A 69 -25.74 -6.85 15.26
N PHE A 70 -25.95 -8.15 15.02
CA PHE A 70 -25.59 -8.83 13.77
C PHE A 70 -26.40 -8.31 12.59
N ALA A 71 -27.71 -8.09 12.75
CA ALA A 71 -28.55 -7.53 11.70
C ALA A 71 -28.10 -6.12 11.31
N MET A 72 -27.89 -5.24 12.30
CA MET A 72 -27.42 -3.88 12.06
C MET A 72 -26.01 -3.85 11.44
N ALA A 73 -25.09 -4.68 11.95
CA ALA A 73 -23.75 -4.80 11.43
C ALA A 73 -23.74 -5.33 9.99
N SER A 74 -24.62 -6.29 9.66
CA SER A 74 -24.75 -6.82 8.30
C SER A 74 -25.24 -5.77 7.31
N VAL A 75 -26.26 -4.98 7.69
CA VAL A 75 -26.75 -3.86 6.86
C VAL A 75 -25.67 -2.80 6.66
N GLY A 76 -25.02 -2.37 7.73
CA GLY A 76 -23.92 -1.41 7.65
C GLY A 76 -22.73 -1.96 6.84
N GLY A 77 -22.37 -3.23 7.04
CA GLY A 77 -21.32 -3.92 6.32
C GLY A 77 -21.61 -4.02 4.82
N ALA A 78 -22.83 -4.36 4.44
CA ALA A 78 -23.25 -4.40 3.04
C ALA A 78 -23.15 -3.01 2.37
N PHE A 79 -23.58 -1.95 3.07
CA PHE A 79 -23.43 -0.57 2.59
C PHE A 79 -21.94 -0.20 2.43
N MET A 80 -21.11 -0.44 3.44
CA MET A 80 -19.68 -0.13 3.38
C MET A 80 -18.97 -0.92 2.28
N LEU A 81 -19.35 -2.19 2.07
CA LEU A 81 -18.80 -3.01 0.99
C LEU A 81 -19.15 -2.42 -0.37
N ALA A 82 -20.43 -2.10 -0.61
CA ALA A 82 -20.85 -1.47 -1.86
C ALA A 82 -20.13 -0.14 -2.13
N PHE A 83 -20.06 0.72 -1.10
CA PHE A 83 -19.36 2.01 -1.19
C PHE A 83 -17.87 1.83 -1.53
N PHE A 84 -17.17 0.99 -0.78
CA PHE A 84 -15.74 0.79 -1.00
C PHE A 84 -15.46 0.04 -2.30
N THR A 85 -16.27 -0.93 -2.71
CA THR A 85 -16.12 -1.59 -4.02
C THR A 85 -16.23 -0.58 -5.15
N PHE A 86 -17.25 0.31 -5.11
CA PHE A 86 -17.39 1.35 -6.12
C PHE A 86 -16.21 2.33 -6.10
N HIS A 87 -15.89 2.88 -4.92
CA HIS A 87 -14.85 3.89 -4.79
C HIS A 87 -13.45 3.35 -5.13
N PHE A 88 -13.07 2.22 -4.54
CA PHE A 88 -11.78 1.55 -4.76
C PHE A 88 -11.65 1.06 -6.21
N GLY A 89 -12.72 0.50 -6.76
CA GLY A 89 -12.77 0.00 -8.13
C GLY A 89 -12.63 1.14 -9.15
N MET A 90 -13.40 2.21 -9.00
CA MET A 90 -13.31 3.38 -9.88
C MET A 90 -11.91 4.00 -9.84
N PHE A 91 -11.31 4.10 -8.66
CA PHE A 91 -9.97 4.65 -8.51
C PHE A 91 -8.90 3.77 -9.17
N HIS A 92 -8.97 2.45 -8.99
CA HIS A 92 -8.06 1.52 -9.67
C HIS A 92 -8.25 1.52 -11.18
N PHE A 93 -9.49 1.66 -11.66
CA PHE A 93 -9.80 1.81 -13.07
C PHE A 93 -9.17 3.07 -13.65
N VAL A 94 -9.42 4.24 -13.05
CA VAL A 94 -8.80 5.50 -13.51
C VAL A 94 -7.27 5.42 -13.48
N HIS A 95 -6.72 4.83 -12.43
CA HIS A 95 -5.29 4.60 -12.30
C HIS A 95 -4.75 3.66 -13.41
N SER A 96 -5.48 2.60 -13.78
CA SER A 96 -5.04 1.73 -14.89
C SER A 96 -4.98 2.47 -16.22
N VAL A 97 -5.87 3.46 -16.44
CA VAL A 97 -5.81 4.34 -17.62
C VAL A 97 -4.51 5.13 -17.63
N PHE A 98 -4.16 5.78 -16.52
CA PHE A 98 -2.90 6.51 -16.41
C PHE A 98 -1.70 5.59 -16.64
N VAL A 99 -1.66 4.43 -15.98
CA VAL A 99 -0.55 3.48 -16.17
C VAL A 99 -0.46 3.02 -17.61
N ASN A 100 -1.59 2.74 -18.29
CA ASN A 100 -1.58 2.28 -19.68
C ASN A 100 -1.16 3.37 -20.67
N VAL A 101 -1.40 4.64 -20.36
CA VAL A 101 -0.93 5.77 -21.17
C VAL A 101 0.61 5.88 -21.15
N PHE A 102 1.25 5.69 -20.00
CA PHE A 102 2.72 5.79 -19.86
C PHE A 102 3.45 4.48 -20.12
N PHE A 103 2.84 3.35 -19.75
CA PHE A 103 3.42 2.02 -19.78
C PHE A 103 2.43 1.01 -20.37
N PRO A 104 2.17 1.08 -21.70
CA PRO A 104 1.15 0.26 -22.33
C PRO A 104 1.49 -1.23 -22.25
N VAL A 105 0.52 -2.04 -21.77
CA VAL A 105 0.69 -3.50 -21.66
C VAL A 105 0.79 -4.10 -23.06
N ILE A 106 -0.13 -3.70 -23.92
CA ILE A 106 -0.26 -4.13 -25.32
C ILE A 106 0.17 -2.97 -26.22
N PRO A 107 1.23 -3.12 -27.03
CA PRO A 107 1.68 -2.06 -27.95
C PRO A 107 0.54 -1.60 -28.87
N GLY A 108 0.36 -0.28 -28.97
CA GLY A 108 -0.67 0.33 -29.82
C GLY A 108 -2.07 0.41 -29.20
N GLN A 109 -2.30 -0.17 -28.02
CA GLN A 109 -3.60 -0.12 -27.35
C GLN A 109 -3.57 0.85 -26.16
N ARG A 110 -4.17 2.03 -26.33
CA ARG A 110 -4.22 3.08 -25.28
C ARG A 110 -5.44 2.99 -24.38
N ASP A 111 -6.56 2.51 -24.92
CA ASP A 111 -7.81 2.46 -24.16
C ASP A 111 -7.88 1.21 -23.26
N PRO A 112 -8.36 1.36 -22.01
CA PRO A 112 -8.61 0.23 -21.12
C PRO A 112 -9.71 -0.65 -21.71
N ASN A 113 -9.41 -1.91 -21.97
CA ASN A 113 -10.40 -2.89 -22.41
C ASN A 113 -10.24 -4.23 -21.67
N ALA A 114 -11.20 -5.13 -21.86
CA ALA A 114 -11.16 -6.44 -21.24
C ALA A 114 -9.93 -7.28 -21.64
N ALA A 115 -9.39 -7.08 -22.85
CA ALA A 115 -8.20 -7.80 -23.30
C ALA A 115 -6.95 -7.37 -22.54
N MET A 116 -6.80 -6.07 -22.27
CA MET A 116 -5.71 -5.52 -21.44
C MET A 116 -5.73 -6.12 -20.04
N TYR A 117 -6.89 -6.12 -19.36
CA TYR A 117 -6.98 -6.67 -18.01
C TYR A 117 -6.72 -8.17 -17.97
N ARG A 118 -7.16 -8.93 -18.98
CA ARG A 118 -6.81 -10.35 -19.12
C ARG A 118 -5.31 -10.56 -19.30
N ALA A 119 -4.65 -9.73 -20.11
CA ALA A 119 -3.21 -9.80 -20.30
C ALA A 119 -2.45 -9.50 -18.99
N VAL A 120 -2.83 -8.42 -18.28
CA VAL A 120 -2.25 -8.07 -16.97
C VAL A 120 -2.41 -9.23 -15.98
N PHE A 121 -3.61 -9.80 -15.88
CA PHE A 121 -3.85 -10.92 -14.97
C PHE A 121 -3.02 -12.15 -15.36
N ALA A 122 -3.04 -12.56 -16.64
CA ALA A 122 -2.31 -13.73 -17.11
C ALA A 122 -0.78 -13.59 -16.92
N SER A 123 -0.23 -12.40 -17.10
CA SER A 123 1.21 -12.15 -17.01
C SER A 123 1.71 -11.94 -15.58
N TYR A 124 0.89 -11.33 -14.70
CA TYR A 124 1.38 -10.84 -13.40
C TYR A 124 0.73 -11.53 -12.17
N TRP A 125 -0.20 -12.47 -12.34
CA TRP A 125 -0.82 -13.17 -11.21
C TRP A 125 0.18 -13.88 -10.26
N PRO A 126 1.35 -14.43 -10.70
CA PRO A 126 2.26 -15.09 -9.76
C PRO A 126 2.82 -14.11 -8.73
N TRP A 127 2.99 -12.84 -9.11
CA TRP A 127 3.45 -11.79 -8.21
C TRP A 127 2.46 -11.51 -7.08
N VAL A 128 1.16 -11.71 -7.33
CA VAL A 128 0.10 -11.50 -6.32
C VAL A 128 0.31 -12.43 -5.12
N ILE A 129 0.82 -13.64 -5.34
CA ILE A 129 1.14 -14.58 -4.25
C ILE A 129 2.30 -14.03 -3.40
N VAL A 130 3.35 -13.53 -4.05
CA VAL A 130 4.49 -12.91 -3.37
C VAL A 130 4.05 -11.69 -2.58
N ALA A 131 3.23 -10.84 -3.19
CA ALA A 131 2.64 -9.67 -2.54
C ALA A 131 1.75 -10.04 -1.35
N ALA A 132 0.90 -11.06 -1.49
CA ALA A 132 0.06 -11.55 -0.40
C ALA A 132 0.90 -12.11 0.77
N LEU A 133 2.03 -12.78 0.48
CA LEU A 133 2.99 -13.23 1.48
C LEU A 133 3.70 -12.06 2.18
N ALA A 134 4.09 -11.03 1.43
CA ALA A 134 4.65 -9.80 1.98
C ALA A 134 3.64 -9.11 2.90
N GLU A 135 2.39 -9.01 2.46
CA GLU A 135 1.30 -8.32 3.16
C GLU A 135 0.52 -9.22 4.13
N ARG A 136 0.99 -10.45 4.40
CA ARG A 136 0.34 -11.43 5.30
C ARG A 136 -0.05 -10.83 6.66
N ARG A 137 0.74 -9.88 7.16
CA ARG A 137 0.47 -9.20 8.43
C ARG A 137 -0.72 -8.26 8.32
N GLN A 138 -0.82 -7.53 7.22
CA GLN A 138 -1.96 -6.66 6.94
C GLN A 138 -3.22 -7.49 6.74
N LEU A 139 -3.17 -8.54 5.91
CA LEU A 139 -4.29 -9.48 5.74
C LEU A 139 -4.76 -10.08 7.08
N ARG A 140 -3.82 -10.50 7.93
CA ARG A 140 -4.12 -11.02 9.27
C ARG A 140 -4.72 -9.94 10.18
N ASN A 141 -4.21 -8.72 10.15
CA ASN A 141 -4.73 -7.61 10.96
C ASN A 141 -6.15 -7.23 10.53
N SER A 142 -6.43 -7.23 9.22
CA SER A 142 -7.76 -7.02 8.65
C SER A 142 -8.74 -8.08 9.11
N TRP A 143 -8.32 -9.36 9.16
CA TRP A 143 -9.15 -10.47 9.64
C TRP A 143 -9.41 -10.41 11.15
N ILE A 144 -8.38 -10.14 11.96
CA ILE A 144 -8.52 -10.07 13.42
C ILE A 144 -9.23 -8.76 13.82
N GLY A 145 -9.40 -7.81 12.89
CA GLY A 145 -10.03 -6.51 13.08
C GLY A 145 -9.23 -5.58 13.99
N ALA A 146 -7.90 -5.72 13.98
CA ALA A 146 -6.99 -4.84 14.71
C ALA A 146 -7.03 -3.39 14.18
N ASP A 147 -7.36 -3.23 12.89
CA ASP A 147 -7.51 -1.92 12.26
C ASP A 147 -8.77 -1.17 12.74
N VAL A 148 -9.79 -1.91 13.20
CA VAL A 148 -11.02 -1.35 13.77
C VAL A 148 -10.82 -0.95 15.24
N SER A 149 -9.94 -1.63 15.98
CA SER A 149 -9.71 -1.38 17.42
C SER A 149 -8.80 -0.19 17.72
N ASN A 150 -7.99 0.29 16.77
CA ASN A 150 -7.04 1.39 16.98
C ASN A 150 -7.66 2.80 16.94
N GLY A 151 -8.99 2.90 16.92
CA GLY A 151 -9.72 4.16 17.03
C GLY A 151 -9.72 4.96 15.73
N GLY A 152 -10.89 5.47 15.36
CA GLY A 152 -11.24 6.14 14.08
C GLY A 152 -10.31 7.24 13.53
N LYS A 153 -9.25 7.63 14.23
CA LYS A 153 -8.26 8.63 13.77
C LYS A 153 -7.29 8.06 12.72
N ASP A 154 -6.85 6.81 12.87
CA ASP A 154 -5.95 6.16 11.89
C ASP A 154 -6.71 5.57 10.68
N LEU A 155 -8.00 5.27 10.85
CA LEU A 155 -8.90 4.79 9.80
C LEU A 155 -9.12 5.82 8.67
N ILE A 156 -9.06 7.12 8.98
CA ILE A 156 -9.26 8.20 7.99
C ILE A 156 -7.92 8.69 7.42
N ALA A 157 -6.86 8.79 8.21
CA ALA A 157 -5.60 9.40 7.76
C ALA A 157 -4.58 8.40 7.17
N GLY A 158 -4.61 7.14 7.62
CA GLY A 158 -3.65 6.10 7.21
C GLY A 158 -3.74 5.73 5.72
N PRO A 159 -4.93 5.41 5.19
CA PRO A 159 -5.11 5.04 3.79
C PRO A 159 -4.76 6.20 2.83
N TYR A 160 -5.15 7.43 3.18
CA TYR A 160 -4.95 8.61 2.35
C TYR A 160 -3.47 8.94 2.12
N LYS A 161 -2.61 8.80 3.13
CA LYS A 161 -1.17 9.06 2.99
C LYS A 161 -0.50 8.07 2.03
N ASN A 162 -0.91 6.80 2.06
CA ASN A 162 -0.32 5.77 1.21
C ASN A 162 -0.82 5.90 -0.24
N VAL A 163 -2.11 6.22 -0.42
CA VAL A 163 -2.70 6.52 -1.73
C VAL A 163 -2.08 7.77 -2.36
N MET A 164 -1.93 8.85 -1.58
CA MET A 164 -1.27 10.07 -2.03
C MET A 164 0.18 9.84 -2.42
N ARG A 165 0.92 9.01 -1.67
CA ARG A 165 2.31 8.67 -2.03
C ARG A 165 2.38 7.96 -3.39
N MET A 166 1.49 6.99 -3.62
CA MET A 166 1.42 6.29 -4.91
C MET A 166 0.96 7.22 -6.05
N HIS A 167 0.00 8.13 -5.79
CA HIS A 167 -0.49 9.10 -6.78
C HIS A 167 0.55 10.13 -7.19
N LEU A 168 1.27 10.68 -6.20
CA LEU A 168 2.36 11.61 -6.46
C LEU A 168 3.48 10.96 -7.27
N LEU A 169 3.77 9.67 -7.07
CA LEU A 169 4.74 8.92 -7.90
C LEU A 169 4.28 8.82 -9.36
N ILE A 170 3.00 8.52 -9.61
CA ILE A 170 2.48 8.42 -10.98
C ILE A 170 2.49 9.79 -11.65
N PHE A 171 2.07 10.87 -10.97
CA PHE A 171 2.15 12.23 -11.51
C PHE A 171 3.60 12.69 -11.72
N PHE A 172 4.52 12.27 -10.86
CA PHE A 172 5.94 12.54 -11.00
C PHE A 172 6.54 11.80 -12.21
N PHE A 173 6.29 10.50 -12.37
CA PHE A 173 6.74 9.72 -13.52
C PHE A 173 6.11 10.21 -14.83
N ALA A 174 4.84 10.61 -14.79
CA ALA A 174 4.12 11.24 -15.91
C ALA A 174 4.78 12.55 -16.35
N GLY A 175 5.09 13.45 -15.41
CA GLY A 175 5.81 14.68 -15.69
C GLY A 175 7.23 14.43 -16.21
N ALA A 176 7.93 13.43 -15.67
CA ALA A 176 9.29 13.10 -16.06
C ALA A 176 9.39 12.48 -17.46
N THR A 177 8.40 11.68 -17.89
CA THR A 177 8.33 11.13 -19.25
C THR A 177 7.96 12.20 -20.28
N VAL A 178 7.06 13.14 -19.95
CA VAL A 178 6.74 14.28 -20.82
C VAL A 178 7.94 15.23 -20.97
N ALA A 179 8.79 15.33 -19.95
CA ALA A 179 9.98 16.19 -19.97
C ALA A 179 11.22 15.55 -20.66
N HIS A 180 11.13 14.31 -21.17
CA HIS A 180 12.27 13.57 -21.76
C HIS A 180 13.53 13.60 -20.87
N LEU A 181 13.37 13.58 -19.55
CA LEU A 181 14.48 13.63 -18.63
C LEU A 181 15.19 12.26 -18.59
N ASP A 182 16.50 12.27 -18.84
CA ASP A 182 17.34 11.07 -18.81
C ASP A 182 17.14 10.27 -17.52
N SER A 183 17.12 8.94 -17.66
CA SER A 183 16.82 7.95 -16.62
C SER A 183 17.52 8.23 -15.27
N PHE A 184 18.71 8.82 -15.29
CA PHE A 184 19.50 9.17 -14.12
C PHE A 184 18.82 10.19 -13.18
N SER A 185 18.17 11.22 -13.71
CA SER A 185 17.53 12.29 -12.91
C SER A 185 16.29 11.76 -12.18
N ILE A 186 15.57 10.84 -12.82
CA ILE A 186 14.42 10.15 -12.25
C ILE A 186 14.87 9.25 -11.09
N TYR A 187 15.96 8.49 -11.26
CA TYR A 187 16.55 7.70 -10.17
C TYR A 187 17.02 8.57 -9.00
N ALA A 188 17.69 9.70 -9.28
CA ALA A 188 18.21 10.60 -8.24
C ALA A 188 17.10 11.21 -7.37
N VAL A 189 16.00 11.67 -7.98
CA VAL A 189 14.88 12.26 -7.23
C VAL A 189 14.08 11.21 -6.48
N VAL A 190 13.85 10.03 -7.07
CA VAL A 190 13.20 8.92 -6.36
C VAL A 190 14.04 8.51 -5.16
N PHE A 191 15.36 8.38 -5.30
CA PHE A 191 16.23 8.08 -4.15
C PHE A 191 16.20 9.20 -3.09
N PHE A 192 16.23 10.46 -3.51
CA PHE A 192 16.23 11.61 -2.61
C PHE A 192 14.91 11.78 -1.85
N VAL A 193 13.76 11.56 -2.49
CA VAL A 193 12.45 11.72 -1.83
C VAL A 193 12.11 10.51 -0.97
N TYR A 194 12.48 9.29 -1.40
CA TYR A 194 12.02 8.04 -0.79
C TYR A 194 12.99 7.47 0.25
N PHE A 195 14.31 7.59 0.05
CA PHE A 195 15.32 7.03 0.96
C PHE A 195 15.91 8.07 1.92
N PHE A 196 15.72 9.37 1.68
CA PHE A 196 16.22 10.38 2.61
C PHE A 196 15.47 10.29 3.96
N PRO A 197 16.17 10.12 5.09
CA PRO A 197 15.55 9.76 6.36
C PRO A 197 14.96 11.00 7.03
N TRP A 198 13.82 11.48 6.51
CA TRP A 198 13.05 12.61 7.07
C TRP A 198 12.63 12.41 8.54
N ARG A 199 12.74 11.20 9.08
CA ARG A 199 12.55 10.90 10.51
C ARG A 199 13.66 11.46 11.39
N MET A 200 14.88 11.63 10.88
CA MET A 200 16.00 12.16 11.67
C MET A 200 15.82 13.66 11.97
N LEU A 201 15.28 14.42 11.01
CA LEU A 201 15.01 15.86 11.18
C LEU A 201 13.87 16.14 12.18
N ARG A 202 12.96 15.19 12.39
CA ARG A 202 11.81 15.38 13.29
C ARG A 202 12.20 15.22 14.77
N HIS A 203 13.25 14.47 15.08
CA HIS A 203 13.73 14.30 16.45
C HIS A 203 14.51 15.51 16.99
N SER A 204 15.09 16.35 16.13
CA SER A 204 15.84 17.52 16.57
C SER A 204 14.92 18.66 17.06
N VAL A 205 13.74 18.83 16.44
CA VAL A 205 12.80 19.92 16.76
C VAL A 205 12.05 19.67 18.06
N ASP A 206 11.74 18.41 18.38
CA ASP A 206 11.03 18.07 19.62
C ASP A 206 11.96 18.07 20.85
N SER A 207 13.27 17.86 20.64
CA SER A 207 14.25 17.90 21.73
C SER A 207 14.57 19.32 22.21
N GLU A 208 14.37 20.35 21.37
CA GLU A 208 14.51 21.77 21.76
C GLU A 208 13.24 22.33 22.42
N ARG A 209 12.10 21.67 22.26
CA ARG A 209 10.79 22.14 22.75
C ARG A 209 10.38 21.62 24.12
N THR A 210 11.25 20.89 24.82
CA THR A 210 10.98 20.50 26.21
C THR A 210 11.58 21.55 27.14
N PRO A 211 10.78 22.45 27.75
CA PRO A 211 11.30 23.29 28.82
C PRO A 211 11.67 22.35 29.96
N GLN A 212 12.93 22.44 30.39
CA GLN A 212 13.38 21.88 31.65
C GLN A 212 12.41 22.33 32.75
N PRO A 213 11.75 21.43 33.51
CA PRO A 213 10.89 21.86 34.59
C PRO A 213 11.75 22.65 35.57
N ALA A 214 11.36 23.91 35.81
CA ALA A 214 11.98 24.76 36.79
C ALA A 214 12.01 24.00 38.13
N THR A 215 13.21 23.69 38.59
CA THR A 215 13.45 23.28 39.96
C THR A 215 12.96 24.43 40.83
N LEU A 216 11.84 24.21 41.51
CA LEU A 216 11.41 25.03 42.64
C LEU A 216 12.46 24.80 43.73
N ASP A 217 13.46 25.66 43.76
CA ASP A 217 14.30 25.87 44.94
C ASP A 217 13.38 26.42 46.03
N LEU A 218 13.06 25.57 47.00
CA LEU A 218 12.42 25.96 48.24
C LEU A 218 13.53 26.23 49.25
N ASP A 219 13.77 27.52 49.52
CA ASP A 219 14.38 28.00 50.76
C ASP A 219 13.45 27.75 51.96
#